data_AF-A0A8J7TTI8-F1
#
_entry.id   AF-A0A8J7TTI8-F1
#
_cell.length_a   1.000
_cell.length_b   1.000
_cell.length_c   1.000
_cell.angle_alpha   90.00
_cell.angle_beta   90.00
_cell.angle_gamma   90.00
#
_symmetry.space_group_name_H-M   'P 1'
#
loop_
_entity.id
_entity.type
_entity.pdbx_description
1 polymer ?
#
loop_
_entity_poly.entity_id
_entity_poly.type
_entity_poly.pdbx_seq_one_letter_code
_entity_poly.pdbx_strand_id
1 'polypeptide(L)'
;MKEIPPFRLRPEPLSEDAANLPKFEWASQEVGTRHQLGGRPSFLQRAEWPNCSDCGGPMTFYGQLDSINDEFIIADCGMVYIFVCLKCNEAKSIIQSS
;
A
#
# COMPACT_ATOMS: atom_id res chain seq x y z
N MET A 1 -3.82 -12.34 15.46
CA MET A 1 -3.28 -11.72 14.23
C MET A 1 -1.80 -11.47 14.43
N LYS A 2 -0.94 -11.90 13.50
CA LYS A 2 0.50 -11.66 13.61
C LYS A 2 0.82 -10.25 13.10
N GLU A 3 1.72 -9.55 13.78
CA GLU A 3 2.26 -8.28 13.32
C GLU A 3 3.60 -8.54 12.63
N ILE A 4 3.75 -8.06 11.40
CA ILE A 4 5.01 -8.13 10.66
C ILE A 4 5.82 -6.90 11.07
N PRO A 5 7.13 -6.99 11.38
CA PRO A 5 7.95 -5.81 11.63
C PRO A 5 7.91 -4.83 10.45
N PRO A 6 7.98 -3.50 10.67
CA PRO A 6 7.92 -2.53 9.59
C PRO A 6 9.21 -2.50 8.76
N PHE A 7 9.07 -2.47 7.43
CA PHE A 7 10.13 -2.24 6.46
C PHE A 7 9.72 -1.12 5.51
N ARG A 8 10.57 -0.10 5.34
CA ARG A 8 10.38 0.90 4.27
C ARG A 8 10.70 0.24 2.92
N LEU A 9 9.78 0.33 1.97
CA LEU A 9 10.07 -0.05 0.59
C LEU A 9 10.48 1.17 -0.23
N ARG A 10 11.51 1.00 -1.04
CA ARG A 10 11.97 1.99 -2.02
C ARG A 10 11.89 1.34 -3.39
N PRO A 11 11.00 1.80 -4.29
CA PRO A 11 10.95 1.27 -5.64
C PRO A 11 12.30 1.49 -6.34
N GLU A 12 12.88 0.40 -6.84
CA GLU A 12 14.05 0.43 -7.71
C GLU A 12 13.58 0.26 -9.16
N PRO A 13 13.88 1.21 -10.06
CA PRO A 13 13.51 1.07 -11.47
C PRO A 13 14.17 -0.13 -12.13
N LEU A 14 13.38 -0.93 -12.86
CA LEU A 14 13.87 -2.10 -13.60
C LEU A 14 14.01 -1.87 -15.11
N SER A 15 13.72 -0.65 -15.57
CA SER A 15 13.85 -0.23 -16.96
C SER A 15 14.22 1.25 -17.06
N GLU A 16 14.74 1.67 -18.22
CA GLU A 16 14.99 3.09 -18.50
C GLU A 16 13.68 3.91 -18.44
N ASP A 17 12.58 3.37 -18.98
CA ASP A 17 11.27 4.03 -18.91
C ASP A 17 10.85 4.29 -17.47
N ALA A 18 10.98 3.29 -16.58
CA ALA A 18 10.67 3.45 -15.17
C ALA A 18 11.61 4.44 -14.46
N ALA A 19 12.89 4.47 -14.83
CA ALA A 19 13.88 5.39 -14.26
C ALA A 19 13.64 6.85 -14.69
N ASN A 20 13.04 7.05 -15.87
CA ASN A 20 12.77 8.34 -16.47
C ASN A 20 11.33 8.85 -16.21
N LEU A 21 10.52 8.13 -15.42
CA LEU A 21 9.18 8.61 -15.08
C LEU A 21 9.26 9.99 -14.41
N PRO A 22 8.41 10.96 -14.83
CA PRO A 22 8.36 12.26 -14.19
C PRO A 22 7.88 12.09 -12.74
N LYS A 23 8.38 12.95 -11.85
CA LYS A 23 7.83 13.08 -10.51
C LYS A 23 6.47 13.76 -10.58
N PHE A 24 5.69 13.63 -9.50
CA PHE A 24 4.45 14.38 -9.32
C PHE A 24 4.69 15.89 -9.50
N GLU A 25 3.86 16.52 -10.33
CA GLU A 25 3.91 17.96 -10.59
C GLU A 25 3.21 18.75 -9.48
N TRP A 26 2.09 18.23 -8.97
CA TRP A 26 1.19 18.97 -8.06
C TRP A 26 1.06 18.34 -6.66
N ALA A 27 1.51 17.10 -6.48
CA ALA A 27 1.37 16.40 -5.22
C ALA A 27 2.42 16.83 -4.17
N SER A 28 2.13 16.58 -2.90
CA SER A 28 3.10 16.77 -1.83
C SER A 28 4.31 15.83 -1.99
N GLN A 29 5.47 16.23 -1.48
CA GLN A 29 6.73 15.46 -1.62
C GLN A 29 6.70 14.07 -0.97
N GLU A 30 5.72 13.79 -0.12
CA GLU A 30 5.56 12.48 0.51
C GLU A 30 4.93 11.44 -0.44
N VAL A 31 4.15 11.87 -1.44
CA VAL A 31 3.49 10.96 -2.38
C VAL A 31 4.54 10.24 -3.24
N GLY A 32 4.39 8.93 -3.38
CA GLY A 32 5.36 8.03 -4.00
C GLY A 32 6.47 7.57 -3.06
N THR A 33 6.45 7.98 -1.79
CA THR A 33 7.46 7.54 -0.80
C THR A 33 6.86 6.69 0.31
N ARG A 34 5.53 6.58 0.40
CA ARG A 34 4.82 5.96 1.54
C ARG A 34 4.68 4.42 1.42
N HIS A 35 5.50 3.78 0.58
CA HIS A 35 5.53 2.32 0.46
C HIS A 35 6.13 1.66 1.72
N GLN A 36 5.50 0.58 2.20
CA GLN A 36 5.93 -0.14 3.39
C GLN A 36 5.47 -1.60 3.38
N LEU A 37 6.26 -2.50 3.98
CA LEU A 37 5.80 -3.82 4.43
C LEU A 37 5.68 -3.85 5.95
N GLY A 38 4.69 -4.57 6.46
CA GLY A 38 4.45 -4.73 7.89
C GLY A 38 4.27 -3.41 8.65
N GLY A 39 4.35 -3.49 9.98
CA GLY A 39 4.00 -2.40 10.88
C GLY A 39 2.50 -2.15 10.92
N ARG A 40 2.13 -0.88 11.03
CA ARG A 40 0.73 -0.44 11.03
C ARG A 40 0.44 0.35 9.75
N PRO A 41 -0.71 0.11 9.09
CA PRO A 41 -1.12 0.88 7.93
C PRO A 41 -1.25 2.36 8.29
N SER A 42 -0.74 3.22 7.42
CA SER A 42 -0.96 4.66 7.47
C SER A 42 -2.19 5.00 6.64
N PHE A 43 -3.38 4.69 7.18
CA PHE A 43 -4.66 4.98 6.52
C PHE A 43 -4.81 6.47 6.20
N LEU A 44 -5.24 6.78 4.98
CA LEU A 44 -5.58 8.16 4.57
C LEU A 44 -6.97 8.56 5.06
N GLN A 45 -7.87 7.59 5.18
CA GLN A 45 -9.24 7.77 5.61
C GLN A 45 -9.50 6.98 6.90
N ARG A 46 -10.77 6.68 7.17
CA ARG A 46 -11.16 5.84 8.30
C ARG A 46 -10.44 4.49 8.23
N ALA A 47 -9.91 4.05 9.37
CA ALA A 47 -9.28 2.74 9.47
C ALA A 47 -10.26 1.63 9.06
N GLU A 48 -9.82 0.77 8.14
CA GLU A 48 -10.59 -0.36 7.66
C GLU A 48 -9.74 -1.63 7.79
N TRP A 49 -10.28 -2.63 8.49
CA TRP A 49 -9.57 -3.88 8.76
C TRP A 49 -10.40 -5.07 8.31
N PRO A 50 -9.99 -5.80 7.24
CA PRO A 50 -10.80 -6.87 6.70
C PRO A 50 -10.67 -8.16 7.53
N ASN A 51 -11.77 -8.91 7.56
CA ASN A 51 -11.79 -10.29 8.02
C ASN A 51 -11.64 -11.25 6.83
N CYS A 52 -11.00 -12.39 7.09
CA CYS A 52 -10.83 -13.48 6.14
C CYS A 52 -12.20 -14.10 5.79
N SER A 53 -12.46 -14.31 4.51
CA SER A 53 -13.73 -14.88 4.03
C SER A 53 -13.88 -16.36 4.42
N ASP A 54 -12.77 -17.09 4.57
CA ASP A 54 -12.78 -18.53 4.88
C ASP A 54 -12.93 -18.83 6.38
N CYS A 55 -12.18 -18.11 7.23
CA CYS A 55 -12.14 -18.40 8.67
C CYS A 55 -12.79 -17.32 9.55
N GLY A 56 -13.23 -16.20 8.96
CA GLY A 56 -13.84 -15.07 9.67
C GLY A 56 -12.89 -14.25 10.55
N GLY A 57 -11.63 -14.66 10.69
CA GLY A 57 -10.65 -13.99 11.55
C GLY A 57 -10.04 -12.72 10.92
N PRO A 58 -9.51 -11.78 11.73
CA PRO A 58 -8.88 -10.56 11.22
C PRO A 58 -7.59 -10.88 10.45
N MET A 59 -7.41 -10.24 9.29
CA MET A 59 -6.26 -10.46 8.41
C MET A 59 -5.04 -9.65 8.85
N THR A 60 -3.83 -10.17 8.64
CA THR A 60 -2.58 -9.45 8.94
C THR A 60 -2.31 -8.38 7.89
N PHE A 61 -2.02 -7.15 8.30
CA PHE A 61 -1.51 -6.12 7.39
C PHE A 61 -0.15 -6.57 6.84
N TYR A 62 -0.08 -6.70 5.51
CA TYR A 62 1.12 -7.16 4.82
C TYR A 62 1.97 -5.99 4.35
N GLY A 63 1.34 -4.94 3.86
CA GLY A 63 2.02 -3.74 3.41
C GLY A 63 1.09 -2.75 2.71
N GLN A 64 1.64 -1.61 2.35
CA GLN A 64 0.97 -0.57 1.58
C GLN A 64 1.85 -0.11 0.42
N LEU A 65 1.22 0.24 -0.69
CA LEU A 65 1.87 0.81 -1.85
C LEU A 65 1.21 2.14 -2.20
N ASP A 66 2.04 3.12 -2.49
CA ASP A 66 1.65 4.47 -2.85
C ASP A 66 1.49 4.63 -4.36
N SER A 67 0.88 5.76 -4.75
CA SER A 67 0.87 6.24 -6.13
C SER A 67 2.31 6.48 -6.65
N ILE A 68 2.56 6.32 -7.95
CA ILE A 68 3.93 6.35 -8.52
C ILE A 68 4.27 7.72 -9.12
N ASN A 69 3.39 8.27 -9.95
CA ASN A 69 3.46 9.61 -10.54
C ASN A 69 2.06 10.06 -11.01
N ASP A 70 1.96 11.19 -11.71
CA ASP A 70 0.67 11.73 -12.21
C ASP A 70 -0.03 10.81 -13.23
N GLU A 71 0.71 9.96 -13.95
CA GLU A 71 0.15 8.97 -14.89
C GLU A 71 -0.35 7.71 -14.17
N PHE A 72 0.39 7.26 -13.16
CA PHE A 72 0.12 6.07 -12.36
C PHE A 72 -0.29 6.45 -10.94
N ILE A 73 -1.34 7.27 -10.86
CA ILE A 73 -1.91 7.78 -9.62
C ILE A 73 -3.10 6.94 -9.17
N ILE A 74 -3.16 6.61 -7.88
CA ILE A 74 -4.30 5.91 -7.28
C ILE A 74 -5.33 6.95 -6.86
N ALA A 75 -6.33 7.20 -7.72
CA ALA A 75 -7.33 8.26 -7.50
C ALA A 75 -6.64 9.60 -7.17
N ASP A 76 -6.98 10.26 -6.06
CA ASP A 76 -6.34 11.52 -5.63
C ASP A 76 -5.17 11.26 -4.65
N CYS A 77 -4.00 10.92 -5.21
CA CYS A 77 -2.78 10.62 -4.44
C CYS A 77 -2.96 9.54 -3.36
N GLY A 78 -3.75 8.52 -3.68
CA GLY A 78 -4.13 7.44 -2.77
C GLY A 78 -3.07 6.37 -2.57
N MET A 79 -3.42 5.42 -1.72
CA MET A 79 -2.63 4.25 -1.38
C MET A 79 -3.49 2.98 -1.42
N VAL A 80 -2.86 1.87 -1.78
CA VAL A 80 -3.42 0.53 -1.62
C VAL A 80 -2.82 -0.14 -0.40
N TYR A 81 -3.67 -0.74 0.43
CA TYR A 81 -3.30 -1.49 1.63
C TYR A 81 -3.61 -2.97 1.39
N ILE A 82 -2.63 -3.84 1.62
CA ILE A 82 -2.73 -5.27 1.39
C ILE A 82 -2.80 -5.98 2.74
N PHE A 83 -3.77 -6.88 2.88
CA PHE A 83 -3.98 -7.72 4.05
C PHE A 83 -3.96 -9.19 3.65
N VAL A 84 -3.33 -10.03 4.45
CA VAL A 84 -3.20 -11.47 4.20
C VAL A 84 -3.64 -12.26 5.42
N CYS A 85 -4.48 -13.27 5.19
CA CYS A 85 -4.75 -14.31 6.17
C CYS A 85 -3.66 -15.38 6.08
N LEU A 86 -2.64 -15.30 6.94
CA LEU A 86 -1.50 -16.24 6.94
C LEU A 86 -1.89 -17.70 7.26
N LYS A 87 -3.13 -17.95 7.67
CA LYS A 87 -3.65 -19.31 7.92
C LYS A 87 -4.32 -19.90 6.66
N CYS A 88 -5.10 -19.09 5.95
CA CYS A 88 -5.92 -19.52 4.81
C CYS A 88 -5.31 -19.17 3.45
N ASN A 89 -4.25 -18.36 3.43
CA ASN A 89 -3.62 -17.83 2.21
C ASN A 89 -4.54 -16.95 1.35
N GLU A 90 -5.58 -16.36 1.96
CA GLU A 90 -6.40 -15.34 1.31
C GLU A 90 -5.72 -13.96 1.41
N ALA A 91 -5.82 -13.16 0.36
CA ALA A 91 -5.44 -11.76 0.36
C ALA A 91 -6.65 -10.86 0.08
N LYS A 92 -6.66 -9.67 0.70
CA LYS A 92 -7.60 -8.58 0.40
C LYS A 92 -6.82 -7.28 0.27
N SER A 93 -7.28 -6.42 -0.61
CA SER A 93 -6.75 -5.07 -0.77
C SER A 93 -7.84 -4.02 -0.59
N ILE A 94 -7.46 -2.89 0.00
CA ILE A 94 -8.31 -1.72 0.19
C ILE A 94 -7.58 -0.53 -0.42
N ILE A 95 -8.29 0.31 -1.17
CA ILE A 95 -7.77 1.57 -1.69
C ILE A 95 -8.37 2.70 -0.86
N GLN A 96 -7.55 3.66 -0.45
CA GLN A 96 -8.01 4.95 0.08
C GLN A 96 -7.29 6.07 -0.65
N SER A 97 -7.98 7.18 -0.88
CA SER A 97 -7.40 8.43 -1.41
C SER A 97 -7.87 9.61 -0.56
N SER A 98 -7.21 10.75 -0.72
CA SER A 98 -7.70 12.01 -0.12
C SER A 98 -8.84 12.59 -0.94
#